data_AF-A0A2W4WGT7-F1
#
_entry.id   AF-A0A2W4WGT7-F1
#
_cell.length_a   1.000
_cell.length_b   1.000
_cell.length_c   1.000
_cell.angle_alpha   90.00
_cell.angle_beta   90.00
_cell.angle_gamma   90.00
#
_symmetry.space_group_name_H-M   'P 1'
#
loop_
_entity.id
_entity.type
_entity.pdbx_description
1 polymer ?
#
loop_
_entity_poly.entity_id
_entity_poly.type
_entity_poly.pdbx_seq_one_letter_code
_entity_poly.pdbx_strand_id
1 'polypeptide(L)'
;MPEPKKSWFQSIFSGGMPKQGKLPNLGNSQFNASVIAEAASASVIAEAKVTEAEIFPHSKVYITEKYPNEVAILYVQVEGDNSFKLMGGNAEIKLDVTKPFMNPNISIGNSVAGENGRLEPNDIRVDINYFSGELERNNIEILDWLNKLYEKHDRNLCLIIVDQTSYEIPWEMLELLPSKAGTKYLGALVTTVRWRQVQKNGKNGDFLTLDMKSDNKSDKCTGRLIAYANKELNLKIEQSIFEQLSVTPYNDITKFQNHLQEEDDKEYGLIYIAAHGKFGEGHQNISFGSLNDTKQQLKLSDLYFCDLKLLEKSSGIVFINTCHSARQKPHSRISSSSNYQIGFVELFLRKGARGVIGTLGAVGNEYAAKIAENLIQPCIGSSSLSVATLLRNIRFQVAADLANKDTEANRAAFIYTFMYVYYGNPMTVLRLTPSGGQTDD
;
A
#
# COMPACT_ATOMS: atom_id res chain seq x y z
N MET A 1 19.99 9.09 -47.28
CA MET A 1 19.90 9.63 -45.91
C MET A 1 18.98 10.83 -45.93
N PRO A 2 17.75 10.75 -45.38
CA PRO A 2 16.86 11.89 -45.30
C PRO A 2 17.02 12.66 -43.98
N GLU A 3 16.97 13.98 -44.09
CA GLU A 3 17.11 14.97 -43.01
C GLU A 3 15.96 14.92 -41.98
N PRO A 4 16.20 15.28 -40.70
CA PRO A 4 15.15 15.41 -39.72
C PRO A 4 14.46 16.79 -39.83
N LYS A 5 13.12 16.75 -39.91
CA LYS A 5 12.26 17.93 -39.91
C LYS A 5 12.26 18.60 -38.52
N LYS A 6 12.44 19.92 -38.51
CA LYS A 6 12.43 20.80 -37.34
C LYS A 6 11.02 20.97 -36.76
N SER A 7 10.95 20.99 -35.43
CA SER A 7 9.77 21.19 -34.61
C SER A 7 9.22 22.61 -34.70
N TRP A 8 7.91 22.71 -34.91
CA TRP A 8 7.10 23.87 -34.56
C TRP A 8 6.73 23.78 -33.07
N PHE A 9 7.11 24.77 -32.26
CA PHE A 9 6.37 25.25 -31.08
C PHE A 9 7.16 26.38 -30.40
N GLN A 10 6.88 27.63 -30.79
CA GLN A 10 7.17 28.83 -29.99
C GLN A 10 6.09 29.89 -30.24
N SER A 11 5.32 30.16 -29.20
CA SER A 11 4.62 31.40 -28.82
C SER A 11 3.47 30.92 -27.92
N ILE A 12 3.27 31.43 -26.71
CA ILE A 12 2.84 32.76 -26.32
C ILE A 12 2.97 32.77 -24.79
N PHE A 13 3.44 33.86 -24.17
CA PHE A 13 2.93 34.45 -22.93
C PHE A 13 3.96 35.46 -22.39
N SER A 14 3.82 36.70 -22.86
CA SER A 14 4.35 37.90 -22.22
C SER A 14 3.15 38.70 -21.70
N GLY A 15 2.92 38.67 -20.39
CA GLY A 15 1.85 39.39 -19.71
C GLY A 15 2.39 40.01 -18.44
N GLY A 16 2.30 41.33 -18.33
CA GLY A 16 3.06 42.15 -17.38
C GLY A 16 2.50 42.15 -15.94
N MET A 17 3.41 42.41 -15.00
CA MET A 17 3.10 42.62 -13.59
C MET A 17 2.43 43.98 -13.35
N PRO A 18 1.35 44.07 -12.54
CA PRO A 18 0.85 45.33 -12.03
C PRO A 18 1.64 45.81 -10.79
N LYS A 19 1.72 47.14 -10.70
CA LYS A 19 2.48 47.94 -9.74
C LYS A 19 1.96 47.81 -8.30
N GLN A 20 2.90 47.83 -7.36
CA GLN A 20 2.67 47.90 -5.92
C GLN A 20 1.93 49.19 -5.52
N GLY A 21 0.80 49.04 -4.84
CA GLY A 21 0.07 50.11 -4.16
C GLY A 21 0.54 50.28 -2.71
N LYS A 22 0.77 51.53 -2.31
CA LYS A 22 1.10 51.96 -0.94
C LYS A 22 -0.07 51.73 0.02
N LEU A 23 0.22 51.17 1.19
CA LEU A 23 -0.69 51.11 2.35
C LEU A 23 -0.56 52.39 3.21
N PRO A 24 -1.65 52.87 3.84
CA PRO A 24 -1.60 53.98 4.78
C PRO A 24 -1.24 53.53 6.20
N ASN A 25 -0.52 54.41 6.88
CA ASN A 25 -0.24 54.42 8.31
C ASN A 25 -1.53 54.28 9.15
N LEU A 26 -1.55 53.31 10.06
CA LEU A 26 -2.50 53.25 11.17
C LEU A 26 -1.74 53.52 12.48
N GLY A 27 -2.21 54.54 13.18
CA GLY A 27 -1.64 55.04 14.43
C GLY A 27 -2.01 54.20 15.65
N ASN A 28 -1.16 54.37 16.66
CA ASN A 28 -1.33 54.18 18.10
C ASN A 28 -2.68 53.63 18.58
N SER A 29 -2.63 52.44 19.17
CA SER A 29 -3.48 52.08 20.31
C SER A 29 -2.62 51.53 21.44
N GLN A 30 -2.65 52.23 22.58
CA GLN A 30 -2.13 51.73 23.85
C GLN A 30 -3.09 50.66 24.35
N PHE A 31 -2.65 49.40 24.37
CA PHE A 31 -3.40 48.29 24.96
C PHE A 31 -2.78 47.84 26.28
N ASN A 32 -3.65 47.65 27.26
CA ASN A 32 -3.37 47.27 28.64
C ASN A 32 -2.58 45.96 28.74
N ALA A 33 -1.37 46.04 29.29
CA ALA A 33 -0.44 44.91 29.47
C ALA A 33 -0.84 43.92 30.58
N SER A 34 -1.92 44.15 31.35
CA SER A 34 -2.31 43.28 32.47
C SER A 34 -3.33 42.18 32.12
N VAL A 35 -4.05 42.29 31.01
CA VAL A 35 -5.06 41.28 30.59
C VAL A 35 -4.44 40.19 29.69
N ILE A 36 -3.29 40.47 29.07
CA ILE A 36 -2.60 39.54 28.16
C ILE A 36 -1.87 38.43 28.92
N ALA A 37 -1.43 38.67 30.16
CA ALA A 37 -0.66 37.69 30.93
C ALA A 37 -1.51 36.53 31.48
N GLU A 38 -2.76 36.77 31.89
CA GLU A 38 -3.66 35.70 32.34
C GLU A 38 -4.26 34.90 31.18
N ALA A 39 -4.52 35.53 30.03
CA ALA A 39 -4.95 34.84 28.81
C ALA A 39 -3.82 33.97 28.22
N ALA A 40 -2.57 34.42 28.28
CA ALA A 40 -1.41 33.62 27.84
C ALA A 40 -1.16 32.42 28.76
N SER A 41 -1.33 32.56 30.08
CA SER A 41 -1.17 31.43 31.01
C SER A 41 -2.31 30.41 30.90
N ALA A 42 -3.54 30.84 30.64
CA ALA A 42 -4.67 29.95 30.40
C ALA A 42 -4.59 29.25 29.04
N SER A 43 -4.06 29.94 28.01
CA SER A 43 -3.76 29.36 26.69
C SER A 43 -2.69 28.26 26.78
N VAL A 44 -1.62 28.49 27.53
CA VAL A 44 -0.53 27.51 27.69
C VAL A 44 -0.98 26.30 28.54
N ILE A 45 -1.89 26.49 29.50
CA ILE A 45 -2.46 25.38 30.30
C ILE A 45 -3.58 24.64 29.53
N ALA A 46 -4.29 25.31 28.61
CA ALA A 46 -5.24 24.68 27.70
C ALA A 46 -4.53 23.90 26.56
N GLU A 47 -3.41 24.41 26.04
CA GLU A 47 -2.54 23.71 25.09
C GLU A 47 -1.83 22.51 25.74
N ALA A 48 -1.45 22.59 27.02
CA ALA A 48 -0.89 21.46 27.76
C ALA A 48 -1.93 20.42 28.24
N LYS A 49 -3.23 20.73 28.07
CA LYS A 49 -4.36 19.81 28.32
C LYS A 49 -5.02 19.31 27.04
N VAL A 50 -4.30 19.35 25.92
CA VAL A 50 -4.47 18.34 24.87
C VAL A 50 -4.03 17.02 25.51
N THR A 51 -4.97 16.42 26.23
CA THR A 51 -4.81 15.17 26.97
C THR A 51 -4.21 14.11 26.06
N GLU A 52 -3.35 13.25 26.60
CA GLU A 52 -2.71 12.09 25.95
C GLU A 52 -3.64 11.23 25.05
N ALA A 53 -4.96 11.39 25.17
CA ALA A 53 -6.00 10.83 24.31
C ALA A 53 -6.04 11.39 22.87
N GLU A 54 -5.38 12.52 22.55
CA GLU A 54 -5.32 13.06 21.17
C GLU A 54 -4.02 12.73 20.42
N ILE A 55 -3.08 12.00 21.05
CA ILE A 55 -1.78 11.70 20.40
C ILE A 55 -1.96 10.67 19.28
N PHE A 56 -2.96 9.80 19.39
CA PHE A 56 -3.38 8.91 18.30
C PHE A 56 -4.84 9.13 18.01
N PRO A 57 -5.21 9.79 16.90
CA PRO A 57 -6.59 9.84 16.50
C PRO A 57 -6.98 8.47 15.91
N HIS A 58 -7.07 7.42 16.73
CA HIS A 58 -7.55 6.08 16.30
C HIS A 58 -8.89 6.20 15.55
N SER A 59 -9.72 7.17 15.96
CA SER A 59 -10.97 7.56 15.30
C SER A 59 -10.80 8.05 13.84
N LYS A 60 -9.64 8.58 13.46
CA LYS A 60 -9.34 9.03 12.09
C LYS A 60 -8.75 7.92 11.21
N VAL A 61 -8.37 6.79 11.80
CA VAL A 61 -7.58 5.74 11.12
C VAL A 61 -8.38 4.47 10.93
N TYR A 62 -9.46 4.32 11.71
CA TYR A 62 -10.37 3.19 11.58
C TYR A 62 -9.60 1.87 11.76
N ILE A 63 -8.85 1.78 12.85
CA ILE A 63 -8.28 0.55 13.39
C ILE A 63 -8.91 0.39 14.78
N THR A 64 -9.25 -0.83 15.19
CA THR A 64 -9.83 -1.05 16.52
C THR A 64 -8.92 -0.50 17.62
N GLU A 65 -9.51 0.09 18.67
CA GLU A 65 -8.76 0.69 19.78
C GLU A 65 -7.87 -0.30 20.53
N LYS A 66 -8.27 -1.59 20.53
CA LYS A 66 -7.50 -2.68 21.13
C LYS A 66 -6.93 -3.57 20.04
N TYR A 67 -5.62 -3.76 20.09
CA TYR A 67 -4.87 -4.66 19.24
C TYR A 67 -3.77 -5.36 20.06
N PRO A 68 -3.26 -6.52 19.62
CA PRO A 68 -2.19 -7.25 20.31
C PRO A 68 -0.94 -6.40 20.53
N ASN A 69 -0.16 -6.70 21.58
CA ASN A 69 1.04 -5.92 21.94
C ASN A 69 2.10 -5.96 20.83
N GLU A 70 2.16 -7.05 20.07
CA GLU A 70 3.04 -7.23 18.94
C GLU A 70 2.61 -6.48 17.67
N VAL A 71 1.45 -5.80 17.69
CA VAL A 71 1.00 -4.95 16.58
C VAL A 71 1.36 -3.50 16.88
N ALA A 72 2.17 -2.91 15.99
CA ALA A 72 2.50 -1.49 15.99
C ALA A 72 1.90 -0.81 14.77
N ILE A 73 1.63 0.49 14.89
CA ILE A 73 1.14 1.32 13.78
C ILE A 73 2.16 2.42 13.51
N LEU A 74 2.55 2.59 12.25
CA LEU A 74 3.31 3.73 11.76
C LEU A 74 2.37 4.63 10.95
N TYR A 75 2.23 5.87 11.37
CA TYR A 75 1.48 6.91 10.68
C TYR A 75 2.41 7.81 9.89
N VAL A 76 2.07 8.02 8.62
CA VAL A 76 2.75 8.96 7.73
C VAL A 76 1.73 10.03 7.35
N GLN A 77 1.88 11.20 7.94
CA GLN A 77 0.95 12.31 7.77
C GLN A 77 1.55 13.36 6.85
N VAL A 78 0.78 13.83 5.87
CA VAL A 78 1.15 14.97 5.02
C VAL A 78 1.29 16.23 5.86
N GLU A 79 2.38 16.96 5.68
CA GLU A 79 2.64 18.26 6.29
C GLU A 79 2.98 19.24 5.17
N GLY A 80 2.08 20.17 4.84
CA GLY A 80 2.26 21.07 3.70
C GLY A 80 2.32 20.34 2.35
N ASP A 81 2.93 20.98 1.35
CA ASP A 81 2.88 20.49 -0.04
C ASP A 81 3.89 19.36 -0.34
N ASN A 82 5.04 19.37 0.32
CA ASN A 82 6.17 18.49 -0.01
C ASN A 82 6.90 17.93 1.21
N SER A 83 6.22 17.83 2.35
CA SER A 83 6.77 17.21 3.54
C SER A 83 5.77 16.32 4.25
N PHE A 84 6.27 15.48 5.15
CA PHE A 84 5.47 14.58 5.96
C PHE A 84 6.05 14.46 7.35
N LYS A 85 5.22 14.09 8.33
CA LYS A 85 5.65 13.73 9.68
C LYS A 85 5.31 12.27 9.96
N LEU A 86 6.04 11.70 10.89
CA LEU A 86 5.86 10.33 11.36
C LEU A 86 5.44 10.36 12.82
N MET A 87 4.59 9.41 13.18
CA MET A 87 4.26 9.09 14.56
C MET A 87 3.85 7.62 14.61
N GLY A 88 3.99 6.95 15.73
CA GLY A 88 3.70 5.53 15.76
C GLY A 88 3.73 4.91 17.14
N GLY A 89 3.32 3.66 17.24
CA GLY A 89 3.47 2.92 18.48
C GLY A 89 2.62 1.67 18.54
N ASN A 90 2.88 0.90 19.58
CA ASN A 90 1.98 -0.12 20.09
C ASN A 90 1.47 0.28 21.49
N ALA A 91 0.93 -0.68 22.25
CA ALA A 91 0.44 -0.43 23.61
C ALA A 91 1.53 0.03 24.61
N GLU A 92 2.82 -0.13 24.30
CA GLU A 92 3.91 0.00 25.28
C GLU A 92 5.05 0.92 24.80
N ILE A 93 5.37 0.91 23.51
CA ILE A 93 6.50 1.60 22.88
C ILE A 93 5.93 2.57 21.85
N LYS A 94 6.09 3.86 22.14
CA LYS A 94 5.59 4.97 21.30
C LYS A 94 6.74 5.62 20.52
N LEU A 95 6.40 6.17 19.37
CA LEU A 95 7.16 7.12 18.57
C LEU A 95 6.38 8.43 18.61
N ASP A 96 6.96 9.42 19.26
CA ASP A 96 6.42 10.78 19.28
C ASP A 96 6.42 11.38 17.88
N VAL A 97 5.66 12.47 17.71
CA VAL A 97 5.56 13.15 16.41
C VAL A 97 6.93 13.69 16.01
N THR A 98 7.42 13.22 14.87
CA THR A 98 8.72 13.64 14.36
C THR A 98 8.69 15.08 13.83
N LYS A 99 9.90 15.65 13.67
CA LYS A 99 10.07 16.79 12.76
C LYS A 99 9.63 16.41 11.33
N PRO A 100 9.13 17.37 10.53
CA PRO A 100 8.79 17.10 9.15
C PRO A 100 10.01 16.65 8.34
N PHE A 101 9.80 15.66 7.47
CA PHE A 101 10.74 15.19 6.46
C PHE A 101 10.29 15.70 5.10
N MET A 102 11.25 16.07 4.24
CA MET A 102 10.96 16.36 2.84
C MET A 102 10.56 15.08 2.10
N ASN A 103 9.69 15.20 1.11
CA ASN A 103 9.38 14.11 0.18
C ASN A 103 10.69 13.55 -0.43
N PRO A 104 11.00 12.25 -0.21
CA PRO A 104 12.26 11.66 -0.66
C PRO A 104 12.31 11.38 -2.17
N ASN A 105 11.17 11.42 -2.88
CA ASN A 105 11.07 11.10 -4.31
C ASN A 105 11.64 9.71 -4.68
N ILE A 106 11.39 8.69 -3.84
CA ILE A 106 11.90 7.31 -4.00
C ILE A 106 10.81 6.30 -4.37
N SER A 107 9.77 6.72 -5.10
CA SER A 107 8.73 5.80 -5.59
C SER A 107 9.36 4.77 -6.53
N ILE A 108 9.43 3.51 -6.08
CA ILE A 108 9.97 2.39 -6.89
C ILE A 108 9.19 2.22 -8.19
N GLY A 109 7.87 2.49 -8.14
CA GLY A 109 7.01 2.45 -9.31
C GLY A 109 7.50 3.38 -10.42
N ASN A 110 7.85 4.61 -10.05
CA ASN A 110 8.39 5.61 -10.98
C ASN A 110 9.79 5.22 -11.47
N SER A 111 10.65 4.74 -10.56
CA SER A 111 12.02 4.34 -10.87
C SER A 111 12.10 3.20 -11.89
N VAL A 112 11.21 2.20 -11.78
CA VAL A 112 11.20 1.04 -12.70
C VAL A 112 10.50 1.35 -14.03
N ALA A 113 9.42 2.15 -14.01
CA ALA A 113 8.67 2.50 -15.23
C ALA A 113 9.46 3.43 -16.17
N GLY A 114 10.43 4.16 -15.63
CA GLY A 114 11.25 5.09 -16.39
C GLY A 114 10.56 6.42 -16.70
N GLU A 115 9.52 6.78 -15.96
CA GLU A 115 8.84 8.08 -16.07
C GLU A 115 9.84 9.26 -15.89
N ASN A 116 10.92 9.03 -15.12
CA ASN A 116 12.04 9.96 -14.93
C ASN A 116 13.40 9.36 -15.38
N GLY A 117 13.36 8.38 -16.28
CA GLY A 117 14.51 7.51 -16.60
C GLY A 117 14.45 6.20 -15.82
N ARG A 118 14.57 5.07 -16.52
CA ARG A 118 14.51 3.75 -15.89
C ARG A 118 15.79 3.55 -15.09
N LEU A 119 15.65 3.36 -13.79
CA LEU A 119 16.76 3.02 -12.92
C LEU A 119 17.01 1.51 -12.94
N GLU A 120 18.28 1.14 -12.87
CA GLU A 120 18.66 -0.25 -12.69
C GLU A 120 18.40 -0.68 -11.24
N PRO A 121 18.15 -1.97 -10.97
CA PRO A 121 17.88 -2.47 -9.61
C PRO A 121 18.93 -2.06 -8.56
N ASN A 122 20.18 -1.89 -8.97
CA ASN A 122 21.24 -1.44 -8.07
C ASN A 122 21.08 0.03 -7.66
N ASP A 123 20.69 0.90 -8.59
CA ASP A 123 20.53 2.33 -8.32
C ASP A 123 19.35 2.56 -7.38
N ILE A 124 18.25 1.81 -7.57
CA ILE A 124 17.12 1.82 -6.65
C ILE A 124 17.57 1.44 -5.23
N ARG A 125 18.40 0.39 -5.08
CA ARG A 125 18.94 0.00 -3.76
C ARG A 125 19.81 1.10 -3.15
N VAL A 126 20.61 1.77 -3.95
CA VAL A 126 21.45 2.88 -3.50
C VAL A 126 20.58 4.04 -2.99
N ASP A 127 19.53 4.41 -3.71
CA ASP A 127 18.59 5.45 -3.28
C ASP A 127 17.90 5.10 -1.95
N ILE A 128 17.48 3.83 -1.79
CA ILE A 128 16.91 3.35 -0.53
C ILE A 128 17.92 3.39 0.62
N ASN A 129 19.18 3.03 0.36
CA ASN A 129 20.22 3.09 1.38
C ASN A 129 20.49 4.54 1.80
N TYR A 130 20.56 5.48 0.84
CA TYR A 130 20.68 6.91 1.15
C TYR A 130 19.49 7.42 1.96
N PHE A 131 18.26 7.07 1.56
CA PHE A 131 17.06 7.45 2.31
C PHE A 131 17.07 6.90 3.73
N SER A 132 17.46 5.63 3.91
CA SER A 132 17.56 5.01 5.23
C SER A 132 18.61 5.72 6.11
N GLY A 133 19.76 6.08 5.54
CA GLY A 133 20.80 6.84 6.22
C GLY A 133 20.41 8.30 6.50
N GLU A 134 19.64 8.94 5.64
CA GLU A 134 19.08 10.27 5.89
C GLU A 134 18.06 10.26 7.04
N LEU A 135 17.23 9.22 7.12
CA LEU A 135 16.35 9.02 8.28
C LEU A 135 17.16 8.84 9.56
N GLU A 136 18.25 8.06 9.53
CA GLU A 136 19.15 7.90 10.68
C GLU A 136 19.77 9.23 11.13
N ARG A 137 20.32 10.01 10.19
CA ARG A 137 21.01 11.28 10.48
C ARG A 137 20.06 12.35 11.02
N ASN A 138 18.89 12.48 10.40
CA ASN A 138 17.96 13.57 10.70
C ASN A 138 16.96 13.20 11.80
N ASN A 139 16.75 11.90 12.04
CA ASN A 139 15.76 11.41 12.98
C ASN A 139 16.00 9.96 13.43
N ILE A 140 17.02 9.76 14.27
CA ILE A 140 17.34 8.46 14.85
C ILE A 140 16.15 7.82 15.61
N GLU A 141 15.15 8.62 16.02
CA GLU A 141 14.01 8.17 16.83
C GLU A 141 13.17 7.11 16.10
N ILE A 142 12.96 7.22 14.77
CA ILE A 142 12.18 6.20 14.04
C ILE A 142 12.90 4.84 13.99
N LEU A 143 14.21 4.85 13.72
CA LEU A 143 14.98 3.61 13.62
C LEU A 143 15.14 2.98 15.01
N ASP A 144 15.43 3.78 16.02
CA ASP A 144 15.48 3.34 17.42
C ASP A 144 14.13 2.77 17.88
N TRP A 145 13.02 3.42 17.54
CA TRP A 145 11.68 2.92 17.82
C TRP A 145 11.38 1.57 17.15
N LEU A 146 11.66 1.45 15.84
CA LEU A 146 11.47 0.19 15.11
C LEU A 146 12.36 -0.93 15.65
N ASN A 147 13.61 -0.62 16.00
CA ASN A 147 14.53 -1.58 16.60
C ASN A 147 14.04 -2.04 17.97
N LYS A 148 13.60 -1.14 18.85
CA LYS A 148 13.03 -1.50 20.17
C LYS A 148 11.81 -2.39 20.05
N LEU A 149 10.92 -2.10 19.10
CA LEU A 149 9.77 -2.95 18.79
C LEU A 149 10.22 -4.34 18.34
N TYR A 150 11.21 -4.40 17.43
CA TYR A 150 11.71 -5.66 16.89
C TYR A 150 12.47 -6.48 17.94
N GLU A 151 13.31 -5.85 18.78
CA GLU A 151 13.99 -6.53 19.88
C GLU A 151 13.01 -7.13 20.89
N LYS A 152 11.86 -6.47 21.11
CA LYS A 152 10.84 -6.93 22.05
C LYS A 152 10.00 -8.08 21.50
N HIS A 153 9.58 -7.99 20.24
CA HIS A 153 8.57 -8.90 19.66
C HIS A 153 9.13 -9.87 18.60
N ASP A 154 10.37 -9.65 18.16
CA ASP A 154 11.08 -10.40 17.11
C ASP A 154 10.17 -10.64 15.88
N ARG A 155 10.10 -11.87 15.39
CA ARG A 155 9.33 -12.26 14.20
C ARG A 155 7.81 -12.20 14.42
N ASN A 156 7.34 -11.96 15.63
CA ASN A 156 5.92 -11.76 15.90
C ASN A 156 5.51 -10.30 15.70
N LEU A 157 6.46 -9.37 15.59
CA LEU A 157 6.15 -7.97 15.31
C LEU A 157 5.37 -7.86 14.00
N CYS A 158 4.25 -7.14 14.07
CA CYS A 158 3.47 -6.70 12.95
C CYS A 158 3.46 -5.17 12.89
N LEU A 159 3.79 -4.60 11.74
CA LEU A 159 3.74 -3.18 11.49
C LEU A 159 2.63 -2.84 10.49
N ILE A 160 1.64 -2.08 10.94
CA ILE A 160 0.60 -1.49 10.10
C ILE A 160 1.09 -0.11 9.66
N ILE A 161 1.26 0.10 8.36
CA ILE A 161 1.70 1.36 7.78
C ILE A 161 0.49 2.11 7.25
N VAL A 162 0.15 3.23 7.90
CA VAL A 162 -0.92 4.13 7.49
C VAL A 162 -0.28 5.33 6.80
N ASP A 163 -0.06 5.18 5.50
CA ASP A 163 0.54 6.22 4.67
C ASP A 163 -0.52 7.09 4.00
N GLN A 164 -0.66 8.33 4.45
CA GLN A 164 -1.59 9.30 3.88
C GLN A 164 -0.98 10.14 2.76
N THR A 165 0.32 9.97 2.49
CA THR A 165 1.02 10.69 1.44
C THR A 165 0.78 10.04 0.09
N SER A 166 0.97 10.80 -0.99
CA SER A 166 1.03 10.24 -2.34
C SER A 166 2.48 9.96 -2.78
N TYR A 167 3.41 9.88 -1.83
CA TYR A 167 4.85 9.77 -2.13
C TYR A 167 5.29 8.34 -2.45
N GLU A 168 4.42 7.35 -2.20
CA GLU A 168 4.67 5.93 -2.48
C GLU A 168 5.99 5.44 -1.86
N ILE A 169 6.28 5.88 -0.63
CA ILE A 169 7.50 5.51 0.09
C ILE A 169 7.54 3.99 0.27
N PRO A 170 8.61 3.30 -0.14
CA PRO A 170 8.74 1.86 -0.02
C PRO A 170 9.25 1.45 1.37
N TRP A 171 8.42 1.71 2.38
CA TRP A 171 8.71 1.41 3.79
C TRP A 171 9.26 -0.01 4.01
N GLU A 172 8.76 -0.98 3.26
CA GLU A 172 9.19 -2.37 3.36
C GLU A 172 10.68 -2.56 3.03
N MET A 173 11.28 -1.69 2.22
CA MET A 173 12.70 -1.70 1.89
C MET A 173 13.57 -0.87 2.85
N LEU A 174 12.99 -0.23 3.86
CA LEU A 174 13.77 0.53 4.85
C LEU A 174 14.80 -0.37 5.53
N GLU A 175 16.04 0.11 5.64
CA GLU A 175 17.11 -0.63 6.29
C GLU A 175 17.19 -0.29 7.79
N LEU A 176 17.05 -1.31 8.63
CA LEU A 176 17.22 -1.22 10.09
C LEU A 176 18.69 -1.46 10.48
N LEU A 177 19.17 -0.70 11.46
CA LEU A 177 20.55 -0.74 11.95
C LEU A 177 20.62 -1.14 13.43
N PRO A 178 21.63 -1.92 13.85
CA PRO A 178 22.20 -3.08 13.17
C PRO A 178 21.33 -4.32 13.40
N SER A 179 20.93 -5.02 12.34
CA SER A 179 20.16 -6.26 12.47
C SER A 179 21.07 -7.48 12.72
N LYS A 180 20.76 -8.28 13.75
CA LYS A 180 21.39 -9.59 14.00
C LYS A 180 20.81 -10.70 13.11
N ALA A 181 19.75 -10.44 12.36
CA ALA A 181 18.90 -11.47 11.71
C ALA A 181 19.30 -11.83 10.27
N GLY A 182 20.52 -11.49 9.82
CA GLY A 182 21.04 -11.83 8.49
C GLY A 182 20.45 -11.02 7.32
N THR A 183 19.41 -10.22 7.57
CA THR A 183 18.87 -9.19 6.68
C THR A 183 18.57 -7.93 7.48
N LYS A 184 18.61 -6.76 6.81
CA LYS A 184 18.33 -5.46 7.42
C LYS A 184 17.02 -4.83 6.93
N TYR A 185 16.33 -5.45 5.98
CA TYR A 185 15.15 -4.84 5.34
C TYR A 185 13.89 -5.05 6.19
N LEU A 186 13.18 -3.96 6.50
CA LEU A 186 12.00 -3.96 7.38
C LEU A 186 10.96 -5.02 6.99
N GLY A 187 10.58 -5.07 5.71
CA GLY A 187 9.57 -5.99 5.20
C GLY A 187 10.00 -7.46 5.11
N ALA A 188 11.29 -7.75 5.35
CA ALA A 188 11.82 -9.11 5.50
C ALA A 188 11.95 -9.53 6.97
N LEU A 189 12.09 -8.57 7.88
CA LEU A 189 12.22 -8.81 9.33
C LEU A 189 10.87 -8.86 10.03
N VAL A 190 9.97 -7.97 9.63
CA VAL A 190 8.72 -7.66 10.31
C VAL A 190 7.56 -7.96 9.37
N THR A 191 6.45 -8.46 9.90
CA THR A 191 5.22 -8.61 9.12
C THR A 191 4.65 -7.23 8.86
N THR A 192 4.71 -6.75 7.62
CA THR A 192 4.22 -5.41 7.26
C THR A 192 2.90 -5.50 6.51
N VAL A 193 1.95 -4.62 6.84
CA VAL A 193 0.75 -4.38 6.04
C VAL A 193 0.54 -2.89 5.85
N ARG A 194 -0.17 -2.51 4.80
CA ARG A 194 -0.61 -1.13 4.61
C ARG A 194 -2.08 -0.99 4.97
N TRP A 195 -2.45 0.14 5.54
CA TRP A 195 -3.84 0.46 5.82
C TRP A 195 -4.16 1.90 5.43
N ARG A 196 -5.42 2.14 5.11
CA ARG A 196 -5.90 3.48 4.79
C ARG A 196 -7.39 3.60 5.11
N GLN A 197 -7.84 4.84 5.20
CA GLN A 197 -9.25 5.14 5.29
C GLN A 197 -9.97 4.73 4.00
N VAL A 198 -10.96 3.85 4.13
CA VAL A 198 -11.81 3.36 3.03
C VAL A 198 -13.27 3.56 3.42
N GLN A 199 -14.06 4.17 2.55
CA GLN A 199 -15.50 4.37 2.78
C GLN A 199 -16.26 3.07 2.56
N LYS A 200 -17.26 2.79 3.40
CA LYS A 200 -18.19 1.67 3.18
C LYS A 200 -19.16 2.02 2.04
N ASN A 201 -19.54 1.02 1.24
CA ASN A 201 -20.62 1.22 0.26
C ASN A 201 -21.95 1.55 0.96
N GLY A 202 -22.70 2.49 0.38
CA GLY A 202 -24.14 2.65 0.65
C GLY A 202 -24.54 3.41 1.93
N LYS A 203 -23.60 3.90 2.76
CA LYS A 203 -23.92 4.69 3.96
C LYS A 203 -23.12 5.98 4.01
N ASN A 204 -23.82 7.11 4.17
CA ASN A 204 -23.20 8.43 4.30
C ASN A 204 -22.34 8.49 5.56
N GLY A 205 -21.02 8.47 5.40
CA GLY A 205 -20.04 8.77 6.45
C GLY A 205 -19.41 7.57 7.16
N ASP A 206 -19.79 6.33 6.84
CA ASP A 206 -19.19 5.15 7.46
C ASP A 206 -17.89 4.74 6.76
N PHE A 207 -16.87 4.38 7.54
CA PHE A 207 -15.58 3.89 7.05
C PHE A 207 -15.34 2.45 7.51
N LEU A 208 -14.59 1.69 6.71
CA LEU A 208 -14.12 0.36 7.09
C LEU A 208 -13.16 0.48 8.26
N THR A 209 -13.39 -0.33 9.29
CA THR A 209 -12.50 -0.46 10.43
C THR A 209 -11.70 -1.74 10.30
N LEU A 210 -10.38 -1.66 10.42
CA LEU A 210 -9.51 -2.80 10.54
C LEU A 210 -9.71 -3.45 11.91
N ASP A 211 -10.38 -4.59 11.93
CA ASP A 211 -10.66 -5.33 13.16
C ASP A 211 -9.44 -6.16 13.58
N MET A 212 -8.81 -5.78 14.69
CA MET A 212 -7.65 -6.46 15.25
C MET A 212 -7.99 -7.33 16.46
N LYS A 213 -9.28 -7.61 16.71
CA LYS A 213 -9.68 -8.40 17.88
C LYS A 213 -9.02 -9.80 17.84
N SER A 214 -8.42 -10.13 18.98
CA SER A 214 -7.62 -11.33 19.24
C SER A 214 -8.46 -12.51 19.73
N ASP A 215 -9.78 -12.48 19.57
CA ASP A 215 -10.72 -13.49 20.07
C ASP A 215 -10.70 -14.77 19.22
N ASN A 216 -9.51 -15.38 19.11
CA ASN A 216 -9.17 -16.77 18.78
C ASN A 216 -9.76 -17.42 17.52
N LYS A 217 -10.64 -16.75 16.77
CA LYS A 217 -10.98 -17.12 15.40
C LYS A 217 -10.16 -16.21 14.51
N SER A 218 -8.95 -16.65 14.17
CA SER A 218 -8.12 -16.01 13.13
C SER A 218 -9.01 -15.56 11.99
N ASP A 219 -8.84 -14.33 11.53
CA ASP A 219 -9.56 -13.79 10.38
C ASP A 219 -9.25 -14.68 9.17
N LYS A 220 -10.18 -15.57 8.80
CA LYS A 220 -9.94 -16.63 7.81
C LYS A 220 -10.68 -16.28 6.53
N CYS A 221 -9.96 -16.27 5.43
CA CYS A 221 -10.52 -16.35 4.09
C CYS A 221 -10.42 -17.79 3.63
N THR A 222 -11.53 -18.53 3.65
CA THR A 222 -11.58 -19.93 3.23
C THR A 222 -12.38 -20.09 1.95
N GLY A 223 -12.02 -21.07 1.13
CA GLY A 223 -12.86 -21.53 0.03
C GLY A 223 -12.11 -21.65 -1.28
N ARG A 224 -12.83 -21.46 -2.38
CA ARG A 224 -12.33 -21.67 -3.73
C ARG A 224 -11.49 -20.48 -4.21
N LEU A 225 -10.66 -20.75 -5.22
CA LEU A 225 -10.01 -19.71 -6.01
C LEU A 225 -10.87 -19.42 -7.25
N ILE A 226 -11.11 -18.14 -7.52
CA ILE A 226 -11.53 -17.67 -8.84
C ILE A 226 -10.40 -16.89 -9.50
N ALA A 227 -10.14 -17.14 -10.78
CA ALA A 227 -9.02 -16.54 -11.48
C ALA A 227 -9.45 -15.86 -12.78
N TYR A 228 -8.96 -14.64 -13.03
CA TYR A 228 -8.86 -14.05 -14.37
C TYR A 228 -7.42 -14.17 -14.87
N ALA A 229 -7.27 -14.65 -16.10
CA ALA A 229 -6.00 -14.84 -16.77
C ALA A 229 -6.04 -14.18 -18.14
N ASN A 230 -5.29 -13.10 -18.31
CA ASN A 230 -5.16 -12.47 -19.62
C ASN A 230 -4.42 -13.39 -20.60
N LYS A 231 -4.96 -13.55 -21.82
CA LYS A 231 -4.41 -14.42 -22.87
C LYS A 231 -3.03 -13.99 -23.39
N GLU A 232 -2.63 -12.74 -23.15
CA GLU A 232 -1.34 -12.20 -23.57
C GLU A 232 -0.19 -12.59 -22.63
N LEU A 233 -0.52 -13.13 -21.44
CA LEU A 233 0.47 -13.55 -20.45
C LEU A 233 0.87 -15.02 -20.64
N ASN A 234 2.15 -15.30 -20.35
CA ASN A 234 2.66 -16.65 -20.25
C ASN A 234 2.51 -17.14 -18.80
N LEU A 235 1.50 -17.97 -18.54
CA LEU A 235 1.08 -18.41 -17.21
C LEU A 235 1.50 -19.85 -16.88
N LYS A 236 2.65 -20.30 -17.42
CA LYS A 236 3.11 -21.70 -17.23
C LYS A 236 3.27 -22.08 -15.76
N ILE A 237 3.74 -21.15 -14.91
CA ILE A 237 3.93 -21.42 -13.48
C ILE A 237 2.57 -21.47 -12.79
N GLU A 238 1.71 -20.48 -13.02
CA GLU A 238 0.38 -20.41 -12.41
C GLU A 238 -0.56 -21.54 -12.87
N GLN A 239 -0.34 -22.09 -14.07
CA GLN A 239 -1.11 -23.21 -14.57
C GLN A 239 -1.04 -24.42 -13.62
N SER A 240 0.12 -24.69 -13.00
CA SER A 240 0.23 -25.79 -12.03
C SER A 240 -0.66 -25.58 -10.79
N ILE A 241 -0.77 -24.33 -10.32
CA ILE A 241 -1.64 -23.93 -9.20
C ILE A 241 -3.11 -24.09 -9.59
N PHE A 242 -3.46 -23.66 -10.80
CA PHE A 242 -4.82 -23.79 -11.33
C PHE A 242 -5.22 -25.26 -11.48
N GLU A 243 -4.33 -26.12 -11.97
CA GLU A 243 -4.58 -27.56 -12.09
C GLU A 243 -4.79 -28.20 -10.71
N GLN A 244 -3.93 -27.89 -9.73
CA GLN A 244 -4.05 -28.41 -8.36
C GLN A 244 -5.35 -27.98 -7.66
N LEU A 245 -5.82 -26.76 -7.90
CA LEU A 245 -7.09 -26.25 -7.36
C LEU A 245 -8.30 -26.57 -8.27
N SER A 246 -8.05 -27.17 -9.43
CA SER A 246 -8.99 -27.39 -10.55
C SER A 246 -9.79 -26.14 -10.94
N VAL A 247 -9.07 -25.03 -11.06
CA VAL A 247 -9.60 -23.74 -11.50
C VAL A 247 -9.44 -23.61 -13.01
N THR A 248 -10.53 -23.33 -13.71
CA THR A 248 -10.49 -22.86 -15.09
C THR A 248 -10.53 -21.33 -15.08
N PRO A 249 -9.42 -20.64 -15.40
CA PRO A 249 -9.40 -19.19 -15.33
C PRO A 249 -10.27 -18.56 -16.42
N TYR A 250 -10.94 -17.46 -16.09
CA TYR A 250 -11.63 -16.63 -17.06
C TYR A 250 -10.61 -15.95 -17.96
N ASN A 251 -10.81 -16.07 -19.27
CA ASN A 251 -9.97 -15.44 -20.29
C ASN A 251 -10.67 -14.31 -21.05
N ASP A 252 -11.88 -13.96 -20.59
CA ASP A 252 -12.73 -12.87 -21.07
C ASP A 252 -13.06 -11.99 -19.86
N ILE A 253 -12.67 -10.71 -19.93
CA ILE A 253 -12.77 -9.81 -18.78
C ILE A 253 -14.23 -9.51 -18.42
N THR A 254 -15.11 -9.46 -19.40
CA THR A 254 -16.53 -9.14 -19.22
C THR A 254 -17.22 -10.32 -18.53
N LYS A 255 -16.91 -11.56 -18.92
CA LYS A 255 -17.43 -12.75 -18.23
C LYS A 255 -16.96 -12.82 -16.79
N PHE A 256 -15.69 -12.50 -16.54
CA PHE A 256 -15.14 -12.44 -15.18
C PHE A 256 -15.86 -11.37 -14.35
N GLN A 257 -15.98 -10.14 -14.87
CA GLN A 257 -16.67 -9.04 -14.19
C GLN A 257 -18.15 -9.36 -13.92
N ASN A 258 -18.85 -9.98 -14.86
CA ASN A 258 -20.24 -10.41 -14.67
C ASN A 258 -20.35 -11.42 -13.53
N HIS A 259 -19.44 -12.41 -13.50
CA HIS A 259 -19.45 -13.40 -12.43
C HIS A 259 -19.16 -12.81 -11.05
N LEU A 260 -18.31 -11.77 -10.95
CA LEU A 260 -18.10 -11.06 -9.69
C LEU A 260 -19.35 -10.31 -9.20
N GLN A 261 -20.29 -9.98 -10.09
CA GLN A 261 -21.56 -9.32 -9.76
C GLN A 261 -22.68 -10.31 -9.41
N GLU A 262 -22.48 -11.60 -9.68
CA GLU A 262 -23.44 -12.66 -9.34
C GLU A 262 -23.38 -12.99 -7.84
N GLU A 263 -24.51 -13.45 -7.32
CA GLU A 263 -24.53 -14.13 -6.02
C GLU A 263 -24.25 -15.62 -6.28
N ASP A 264 -23.24 -16.16 -5.60
CA ASP A 264 -22.92 -17.59 -5.61
C ASP A 264 -22.97 -18.08 -4.15
N ASP A 265 -23.45 -19.30 -3.93
CA ASP A 265 -23.51 -19.93 -2.60
C ASP A 265 -22.19 -20.58 -2.20
N LYS A 266 -21.22 -20.65 -3.12
CA LYS A 266 -19.87 -21.11 -2.83
C LYS A 266 -19.08 -20.07 -2.05
N GLU A 267 -18.25 -20.55 -1.14
CA GLU A 267 -17.23 -19.75 -0.48
C GLU A 267 -16.02 -19.57 -1.40
N TYR A 268 -15.55 -18.33 -1.52
CA TYR A 268 -14.35 -17.97 -2.27
C TYR A 268 -13.32 -17.35 -1.32
N GLY A 269 -12.17 -18.00 -1.16
CA GLY A 269 -11.09 -17.49 -0.34
C GLY A 269 -10.22 -16.47 -1.08
N LEU A 270 -10.09 -16.61 -2.41
CA LEU A 270 -9.19 -15.82 -3.23
C LEU A 270 -9.80 -15.47 -4.59
N ILE A 271 -9.67 -14.21 -4.97
CA ILE A 271 -9.83 -13.70 -6.34
C ILE A 271 -8.43 -13.39 -6.87
N TYR A 272 -7.96 -14.14 -7.87
CA TYR A 272 -6.67 -13.92 -8.53
C TYR A 272 -6.85 -13.24 -9.88
N ILE A 273 -6.05 -12.21 -10.16
CA ILE A 273 -6.10 -11.45 -11.41
C ILE A 273 -4.68 -11.39 -11.97
N ALA A 274 -4.41 -12.14 -13.04
CA ALA A 274 -3.18 -12.04 -13.82
C ALA A 274 -3.45 -11.29 -15.12
N ALA A 275 -2.94 -10.06 -15.23
CA ALA A 275 -3.18 -9.18 -16.37
C ALA A 275 -2.11 -8.11 -16.52
N HIS A 276 -2.12 -7.38 -17.64
CA HIS A 276 -1.40 -6.11 -17.72
C HIS A 276 -2.16 -5.03 -16.96
N GLY A 277 -1.42 -4.12 -16.31
CA GLY A 277 -1.98 -2.94 -15.67
C GLY A 277 -1.60 -1.68 -16.45
N LYS A 278 -2.53 -0.72 -16.52
CA LYS A 278 -2.33 0.63 -17.04
C LYS A 278 -2.58 1.63 -15.92
N PHE A 279 -1.66 2.58 -15.76
CA PHE A 279 -1.73 3.60 -14.73
C PHE A 279 -1.43 4.98 -15.31
N GLY A 280 -2.42 5.57 -15.98
CA GLY A 280 -2.27 6.87 -16.66
C GLY A 280 -2.54 8.09 -15.78
N GLU A 281 -2.56 9.27 -16.40
CA GLU A 281 -2.97 10.52 -15.75
C GLU A 281 -4.47 10.50 -15.46
N GLY A 282 -4.85 10.58 -14.18
CA GLY A 282 -6.24 10.53 -13.73
C GLY A 282 -6.80 9.11 -13.59
N HIS A 283 -7.81 8.98 -12.73
CA HIS A 283 -8.38 7.69 -12.32
C HIS A 283 -9.09 6.95 -13.46
N GLN A 284 -9.60 7.67 -14.47
CA GLN A 284 -10.23 7.11 -15.67
C GLN A 284 -9.27 6.34 -16.58
N ASN A 285 -7.96 6.56 -16.39
CA ASN A 285 -6.88 5.91 -17.14
C ASN A 285 -6.19 4.81 -16.32
N ILE A 286 -6.82 4.38 -15.23
CA ILE A 286 -6.41 3.21 -14.45
C ILE A 286 -7.25 2.02 -14.88
N SER A 287 -6.60 0.97 -15.40
CA SER A 287 -7.26 -0.25 -15.85
C SER A 287 -6.35 -1.47 -15.71
N PHE A 288 -6.94 -2.67 -15.74
CA PHE A 288 -6.20 -3.91 -15.98
C PHE A 288 -6.87 -4.73 -17.08
N GLY A 289 -6.11 -5.60 -17.76
CA GLY A 289 -6.60 -6.43 -18.85
C GLY A 289 -5.59 -6.55 -19.99
N SER A 290 -6.09 -6.57 -21.23
CA SER A 290 -5.27 -6.69 -22.44
C SER A 290 -4.61 -5.36 -22.80
N LEU A 291 -3.36 -5.39 -23.27
CA LEU A 291 -2.71 -4.23 -23.86
C LEU A 291 -3.25 -3.89 -25.24
N ASN A 292 -3.62 -4.92 -26.01
CA ASN A 292 -3.96 -4.82 -27.43
C ASN A 292 -5.46 -4.69 -27.72
N ASP A 293 -6.34 -5.00 -26.75
CA ASP A 293 -7.79 -4.92 -26.88
C ASP A 293 -8.40 -4.14 -25.72
N THR A 294 -8.92 -2.95 -26.02
CA THR A 294 -9.57 -2.06 -25.04
C THR A 294 -10.90 -2.60 -24.54
N LYS A 295 -11.58 -3.50 -25.28
CA LYS A 295 -12.79 -4.19 -24.82
C LYS A 295 -12.46 -5.27 -23.80
N GLN A 296 -11.20 -5.72 -23.77
CA GLN A 296 -10.68 -6.66 -22.80
C GLN A 296 -9.91 -5.96 -21.66
N GLN A 297 -10.27 -4.70 -21.36
CA GLN A 297 -9.78 -3.95 -20.22
C GLN A 297 -10.93 -3.60 -19.28
N LEU A 298 -10.67 -3.74 -17.98
CA LEU A 298 -11.58 -3.34 -16.92
C LEU A 298 -11.03 -2.07 -16.27
N LYS A 299 -11.73 -0.96 -16.45
CA LYS A 299 -11.32 0.33 -15.88
C LYS A 299 -11.75 0.42 -14.43
N LEU A 300 -10.98 1.16 -13.65
CA LEU A 300 -11.31 1.50 -12.27
C LEU A 300 -12.69 2.18 -12.15
N SER A 301 -13.01 3.08 -13.09
CA SER A 301 -14.31 3.75 -13.16
C SER A 301 -15.47 2.79 -13.37
N ASP A 302 -15.27 1.75 -14.17
CA ASP A 302 -16.34 0.82 -14.53
C ASP A 302 -16.65 -0.08 -13.34
N LEU A 303 -15.61 -0.57 -12.66
CA LEU A 303 -15.75 -1.33 -11.41
C LEU A 303 -16.36 -0.53 -10.27
N TYR A 304 -16.14 0.79 -10.24
CA TYR A 304 -16.63 1.64 -9.16
C TYR A 304 -18.16 1.56 -9.04
N PHE A 305 -18.85 1.50 -10.18
CA PHE A 305 -20.31 1.42 -10.27
C PHE A 305 -20.87 0.00 -10.25
N CYS A 306 -20.02 -1.04 -10.23
CA CYS A 306 -20.47 -2.42 -10.14
C CYS A 306 -20.63 -2.88 -8.69
N ASP A 307 -21.70 -3.59 -8.39
CA ASP A 307 -21.86 -4.29 -7.12
C ASP A 307 -21.20 -5.66 -7.21
N LEU A 308 -20.04 -5.82 -6.57
CA LEU A 308 -19.28 -7.07 -6.59
C LEU A 308 -19.82 -8.03 -5.52
N LYS A 309 -21.07 -8.48 -5.70
CA LYS A 309 -21.83 -9.26 -4.72
C LYS A 309 -21.09 -10.52 -4.24
N LEU A 310 -20.37 -11.19 -5.15
CA LEU A 310 -19.55 -12.35 -4.81
C LEU A 310 -18.49 -12.00 -3.77
N LEU A 311 -17.80 -10.86 -3.95
CA LEU A 311 -16.77 -10.38 -3.05
C LEU A 311 -17.35 -9.91 -1.71
N GLU A 312 -18.47 -9.18 -1.75
CA GLU A 312 -19.17 -8.73 -0.55
C GLU A 312 -19.60 -9.91 0.34
N LYS A 313 -20.15 -10.97 -0.26
CA LYS A 313 -20.57 -12.18 0.45
C LYS A 313 -19.40 -13.01 0.96
N SER A 314 -18.38 -13.23 0.13
CA SER A 314 -17.26 -14.12 0.46
C SER A 314 -16.24 -13.49 1.40
N SER A 315 -16.09 -12.16 1.38
CA SER A 315 -14.99 -11.47 2.07
C SER A 315 -13.63 -12.10 1.75
N GLY A 316 -13.41 -12.52 0.49
CA GLY A 316 -12.15 -13.12 0.06
C GLY A 316 -10.99 -12.12 -0.01
N ILE A 317 -9.79 -12.64 -0.22
CA ILE A 317 -8.62 -11.84 -0.57
C ILE A 317 -8.63 -11.59 -2.08
N VAL A 318 -8.23 -10.40 -2.50
CA VAL A 318 -8.03 -10.07 -3.92
C VAL A 318 -6.54 -9.94 -4.19
N PHE A 319 -5.99 -10.80 -5.03
CA PHE A 319 -4.61 -10.72 -5.49
C PHE A 319 -4.57 -10.21 -6.93
N ILE A 320 -4.21 -8.94 -7.07
CA ILE A 320 -4.11 -8.22 -8.35
C ILE A 320 -2.67 -8.27 -8.84
N ASN A 321 -2.30 -9.37 -9.50
CA ASN A 321 -0.99 -9.59 -10.08
C ASN A 321 -0.85 -8.87 -11.44
N THR A 322 -0.91 -7.53 -11.39
CA THR A 322 -0.85 -6.64 -12.55
C THR A 322 0.03 -5.44 -12.21
N CYS A 323 0.79 -4.93 -13.17
CA CYS A 323 1.64 -3.74 -12.96
C CYS A 323 0.85 -2.57 -12.34
N HIS A 324 1.45 -1.91 -11.35
CA HIS A 324 0.89 -0.72 -10.68
C HIS A 324 -0.44 -0.93 -9.93
N SER A 325 -0.86 -2.17 -9.65
CA SER A 325 -2.18 -2.43 -9.06
C SER A 325 -2.40 -1.89 -7.65
N ALA A 326 -1.31 -1.70 -6.90
CA ALA A 326 -1.35 -1.12 -5.57
C ALA A 326 -1.09 0.40 -5.54
N ARG A 327 -0.76 1.01 -6.68
CA ARG A 327 -0.62 2.46 -6.79
C ARG A 327 -1.96 3.16 -6.66
N GLN A 328 -1.92 4.38 -6.16
CA GLN A 328 -3.10 5.19 -5.92
C GLN A 328 -2.83 6.61 -6.41
N LYS A 329 -3.90 7.32 -6.80
CA LYS A 329 -3.79 8.73 -7.19
C LYS A 329 -4.73 9.59 -6.38
N PRO A 330 -4.33 10.82 -6.03
CA PRO A 330 -5.28 11.84 -5.59
C PRO A 330 -6.43 11.98 -6.59
N HIS A 331 -7.65 12.10 -6.10
CA HIS A 331 -8.79 12.30 -6.98
C HIS A 331 -8.84 13.75 -7.47
N SER A 332 -8.54 13.99 -8.74
CA SER A 332 -8.35 15.33 -9.33
C SER A 332 -9.54 16.30 -9.19
N ARG A 333 -10.76 15.80 -8.96
CA ARG A 333 -11.97 16.63 -8.81
C ARG A 333 -12.47 16.78 -7.37
N ILE A 334 -11.92 16.02 -6.42
CA ILE A 334 -12.27 16.15 -5.00
C ILE A 334 -11.19 17.04 -4.38
N SER A 335 -11.59 18.04 -3.59
CA SER A 335 -10.67 19.04 -3.03
C SER A 335 -9.42 18.39 -2.44
N SER A 336 -8.26 18.99 -2.74
CA SER A 336 -6.95 18.61 -2.19
C SER A 336 -6.95 18.53 -0.66
N SER A 337 -7.83 19.27 0.02
CA SER A 337 -8.02 19.22 1.47
C SER A 337 -8.39 17.83 2.02
N SER A 338 -8.92 16.93 1.19
CA SER A 338 -9.36 15.60 1.63
C SER A 338 -8.26 14.53 1.62
N ASN A 339 -7.10 14.79 1.01
CA ASN A 339 -6.06 13.78 0.73
C ASN A 339 -6.62 12.46 0.16
N TYR A 340 -7.79 12.52 -0.50
CA TYR A 340 -8.50 11.34 -0.92
C TYR A 340 -7.83 10.72 -2.15
N GLN A 341 -7.28 9.53 -1.96
CA GLN A 341 -6.66 8.75 -3.02
C GLN A 341 -7.59 7.66 -3.54
N ILE A 342 -7.51 7.33 -4.81
CA ILE A 342 -8.30 6.26 -5.43
C ILE A 342 -7.39 5.30 -6.20
N GLY A 343 -7.74 4.02 -6.20
CA GLY A 343 -7.02 2.94 -6.88
C GLY A 343 -7.72 1.60 -6.67
N PHE A 344 -7.21 0.52 -7.26
CA PHE A 344 -7.87 -0.79 -7.14
C PHE A 344 -7.92 -1.30 -5.71
N VAL A 345 -6.88 -1.07 -4.90
CA VAL A 345 -6.86 -1.43 -3.48
C VAL A 345 -8.05 -0.85 -2.73
N GLU A 346 -8.25 0.46 -2.84
CA GLU A 346 -9.36 1.15 -2.19
C GLU A 346 -10.71 0.62 -2.68
N LEU A 347 -10.84 0.44 -3.99
CA LEU A 347 -12.06 -0.09 -4.60
C LEU A 347 -12.40 -1.48 -4.09
N PHE A 348 -11.47 -2.43 -4.12
CA PHE A 348 -11.75 -3.81 -3.73
C PHE A 348 -12.03 -3.95 -2.24
N LEU A 349 -11.31 -3.23 -1.38
CA LEU A 349 -11.62 -3.16 0.06
C LEU A 349 -13.04 -2.62 0.28
N ARG A 350 -13.38 -1.50 -0.38
CA ARG A 350 -14.73 -0.92 -0.35
C ARG A 350 -15.81 -1.90 -0.80
N LYS A 351 -15.50 -2.75 -1.78
CA LYS A 351 -16.39 -3.78 -2.34
C LYS A 351 -16.41 -5.09 -1.53
N GLY A 352 -15.79 -5.11 -0.35
CA GLY A 352 -15.89 -6.22 0.61
C GLY A 352 -14.68 -7.14 0.66
N ALA A 353 -13.59 -6.86 -0.06
CA ALA A 353 -12.37 -7.64 0.09
C ALA A 353 -11.84 -7.58 1.52
N ARG A 354 -11.43 -8.72 2.06
CA ARG A 354 -10.76 -8.77 3.38
C ARG A 354 -9.35 -8.20 3.34
N GLY A 355 -8.70 -8.36 2.19
CA GLY A 355 -7.43 -7.73 1.90
C GLY A 355 -7.11 -7.76 0.42
N VAL A 356 -6.17 -6.91 0.02
CA VAL A 356 -5.74 -6.75 -1.37
C VAL A 356 -4.22 -6.83 -1.45
N ILE A 357 -3.72 -7.71 -2.32
CA ILE A 357 -2.31 -7.77 -2.70
C ILE A 357 -2.18 -7.10 -4.08
N GLY A 358 -1.20 -6.22 -4.22
CA GLY A 358 -0.89 -5.60 -5.51
C GLY A 358 0.54 -5.09 -5.57
N THR A 359 0.92 -4.49 -6.70
CA THR A 359 2.28 -4.01 -6.93
C THR A 359 2.36 -2.49 -6.99
N LEU A 360 3.42 -1.92 -6.39
CA LEU A 360 3.71 -0.49 -6.47
C LEU A 360 4.28 -0.07 -7.85
N GLY A 361 4.59 -1.02 -8.73
CA GLY A 361 5.07 -0.72 -10.07
C GLY A 361 5.00 -1.87 -11.06
N ALA A 362 5.71 -1.72 -12.17
CA ALA A 362 5.82 -2.75 -13.18
C ALA A 362 6.72 -3.89 -12.71
N VAL A 363 6.23 -5.12 -12.84
CA VAL A 363 6.96 -6.35 -12.46
C VAL A 363 7.06 -7.24 -13.68
N GLY A 364 8.23 -7.85 -13.91
CA GLY A 364 8.42 -8.79 -15.01
C GLY A 364 7.58 -10.06 -14.82
N ASN A 365 6.98 -10.57 -15.91
CA ASN A 365 6.04 -11.70 -15.88
C ASN A 365 6.56 -12.91 -15.11
N GLU A 366 7.83 -13.28 -15.29
CA GLU A 366 8.43 -14.43 -14.59
C GLU A 366 8.47 -14.22 -13.06
N TYR A 367 8.84 -13.01 -12.61
CA TYR A 367 8.87 -12.68 -11.19
C TYR A 367 7.46 -12.62 -10.61
N ALA A 368 6.52 -12.04 -11.35
CA ALA A 368 5.12 -11.97 -10.97
C ALA A 368 4.51 -13.37 -10.77
N ALA A 369 4.82 -14.29 -11.66
CA ALA A 369 4.38 -15.68 -11.58
C ALA A 369 5.00 -16.44 -10.40
N LYS A 370 6.31 -16.28 -10.15
CA LYS A 370 6.99 -16.87 -8.98
C LYS A 370 6.45 -16.35 -7.66
N ILE A 371 6.12 -15.05 -7.59
CA ILE A 371 5.53 -14.47 -6.38
C ILE A 371 4.11 -15.01 -6.17
N ALA A 372 3.33 -15.18 -7.23
CA ALA A 372 2.02 -15.82 -7.16
C ALA A 372 2.11 -17.25 -6.64
N GLU A 373 3.02 -18.06 -7.18
CA GLU A 373 3.31 -19.42 -6.71
C GLU A 373 3.71 -19.44 -5.24
N ASN A 374 4.72 -18.68 -4.84
CA ASN A 374 5.22 -18.67 -3.48
C ASN A 374 4.19 -18.18 -2.44
N LEU A 375 3.20 -17.39 -2.86
CA LEU A 375 2.14 -16.90 -1.99
C LEU A 375 0.94 -17.86 -1.95
N ILE A 376 0.51 -18.40 -3.10
CA ILE A 376 -0.69 -19.22 -3.21
C ILE A 376 -0.43 -20.67 -2.79
N GLN A 377 0.73 -21.22 -3.17
CA GLN A 377 1.04 -22.63 -2.93
C GLN A 377 0.97 -23.01 -1.44
N PRO A 378 1.52 -22.23 -0.50
CA PRO A 378 1.38 -22.52 0.92
C PRO A 378 -0.06 -22.43 1.43
N CYS A 379 -0.96 -21.74 0.72
CA CYS A 379 -2.36 -21.60 1.11
C CYS A 379 -3.23 -22.81 0.70
N ILE A 380 -2.69 -23.76 -0.07
CA ILE A 380 -3.39 -24.99 -0.44
C ILE A 380 -3.28 -25.98 0.72
N GLY A 381 -4.39 -26.23 1.43
CA GLY A 381 -4.43 -27.08 2.61
C GLY A 381 -4.32 -26.33 3.94
N SER A 382 -3.63 -26.93 4.93
CA SER A 382 -3.74 -26.56 6.35
C SER A 382 -2.73 -25.52 6.83
N SER A 383 -2.29 -24.58 5.99
CA SER A 383 -1.43 -23.50 6.47
C SER A 383 -2.15 -22.62 7.51
N SER A 384 -1.39 -22.28 8.55
CA SER A 384 -1.79 -21.36 9.59
C SER A 384 -1.16 -19.98 9.44
N LEU A 385 -0.31 -19.78 8.43
CA LEU A 385 0.38 -18.51 8.23
C LEU A 385 -0.58 -17.48 7.63
N SER A 386 -0.51 -16.25 8.14
CA SER A 386 -1.22 -15.13 7.53
C SER A 386 -0.60 -14.75 6.18
N VAL A 387 -1.39 -14.14 5.31
CA VAL A 387 -0.92 -13.67 3.99
C VAL A 387 0.22 -12.66 4.14
N ALA A 388 0.14 -11.77 5.12
CA ALA A 388 1.21 -10.82 5.42
C ALA A 388 2.51 -11.53 5.85
N THR A 389 2.40 -12.60 6.64
CA THR A 389 3.54 -13.42 7.08
C THR A 389 4.18 -14.16 5.90
N LEU A 390 3.37 -14.71 4.99
CA LEU A 390 3.87 -15.33 3.76
C LEU A 390 4.66 -14.32 2.92
N LEU A 391 4.12 -13.11 2.72
CA LEU A 391 4.81 -12.07 1.95
C LEU A 391 6.14 -11.64 2.60
N ARG A 392 6.19 -11.52 3.93
CA ARG A 392 7.44 -11.30 4.68
C ARG A 392 8.45 -12.41 4.43
N ASN A 393 8.03 -13.68 4.50
CA ASN A 393 8.94 -14.81 4.29
C ASN A 393 9.51 -14.85 2.86
N ILE A 394 8.70 -14.50 1.84
CA ILE A 394 9.18 -14.39 0.45
C ILE A 394 10.24 -13.29 0.34
N ARG A 395 10.02 -12.13 0.97
CA ARG A 395 10.99 -11.03 1.02
C ARG A 395 12.27 -11.41 1.76
N PHE A 396 12.15 -12.15 2.86
CA PHE A 396 13.29 -12.67 3.60
C PHE A 396 14.16 -13.57 2.71
N GLN A 397 13.54 -14.47 1.95
CA GLN A 397 14.27 -15.37 1.05
C GLN A 397 15.04 -14.59 -0.03
N VAL A 398 14.40 -13.67 -0.75
CA VAL A 398 15.09 -12.92 -1.82
C VAL A 398 16.17 -11.98 -1.27
N ALA A 399 15.99 -11.45 -0.05
CA ALA A 399 17.03 -10.66 0.62
C ALA A 399 18.24 -11.53 1.01
N ALA A 400 18.00 -12.75 1.49
CA ALA A 400 19.05 -13.71 1.80
C ALA A 400 19.80 -14.17 0.54
N ASP A 401 19.08 -14.44 -0.55
CA ASP A 401 19.68 -14.82 -1.83
C ASP A 401 20.56 -13.71 -2.40
N LEU A 402 20.12 -12.45 -2.27
CA LEU A 402 20.89 -11.28 -2.65
C LEU A 402 22.15 -11.10 -1.80
N ALA A 403 22.04 -11.30 -0.48
CA ALA A 403 23.18 -11.21 0.45
C ALA A 403 24.20 -12.33 0.21
N ASN A 404 23.74 -13.54 -0.12
CA ASN A 404 24.59 -14.68 -0.45
C ASN A 404 25.30 -14.50 -1.81
N LYS A 405 24.57 -14.02 -2.82
CA LYS A 405 25.12 -13.80 -4.17
C LYS A 405 24.48 -12.58 -4.84
N ASP A 406 25.26 -11.51 -4.95
CA ASP A 406 24.81 -10.26 -5.58
C ASP A 406 24.87 -10.33 -7.12
N THR A 407 23.91 -11.03 -7.73
CA THR A 407 23.74 -11.12 -9.19
C THR A 407 22.65 -10.17 -9.69
N GLU A 408 22.65 -9.82 -10.97
CA GLU A 408 21.58 -9.04 -11.60
C GLU A 408 20.20 -9.66 -11.39
N ALA A 409 20.09 -10.99 -11.56
CA ALA A 409 18.85 -11.73 -11.32
C ALA A 409 18.37 -11.62 -9.86
N ASN A 410 19.28 -11.72 -8.88
CA ASN A 410 18.93 -11.58 -7.47
C ASN A 410 18.55 -10.14 -7.11
N ARG A 411 19.22 -9.13 -7.71
CA ARG A 411 18.84 -7.71 -7.53
C ARG A 411 17.44 -7.44 -8.09
N ALA A 412 17.13 -7.96 -9.28
CA ALA A 412 15.81 -7.84 -9.88
C ALA A 412 14.75 -8.57 -9.05
N ALA A 413 15.00 -9.81 -8.62
CA ALA A 413 14.11 -10.57 -7.74
C ALA A 413 13.82 -9.80 -6.44
N PHE A 414 14.85 -9.21 -5.84
CA PHE A 414 14.71 -8.38 -4.65
C PHE A 414 13.81 -7.17 -4.90
N ILE A 415 14.12 -6.32 -5.88
CA ILE A 415 13.29 -5.13 -6.17
C ILE A 415 11.84 -5.52 -6.47
N TYR A 416 11.63 -6.48 -7.36
CA TYR A 416 10.27 -6.87 -7.76
C TYR A 416 9.47 -7.49 -6.63
N THR A 417 10.09 -8.26 -5.75
CA THR A 417 9.39 -8.83 -4.58
C THR A 417 8.96 -7.75 -3.59
N PHE A 418 9.83 -6.77 -3.34
CA PHE A 418 9.51 -5.67 -2.42
C PHE A 418 8.49 -4.66 -3.01
N MET A 419 8.20 -4.71 -4.31
CA MET A 419 7.08 -3.96 -4.90
C MET A 419 5.71 -4.51 -4.52
N TYR A 420 5.59 -5.78 -4.13
CA TYR A 420 4.31 -6.33 -3.70
C TYR A 420 3.99 -5.84 -2.30
N VAL A 421 2.79 -5.32 -2.12
CA VAL A 421 2.28 -4.83 -0.84
C VAL A 421 0.92 -5.45 -0.55
N TYR A 422 0.62 -5.64 0.73
CA TYR A 422 -0.66 -6.16 1.19
C TYR A 422 -1.40 -5.10 2.00
N TYR A 423 -2.64 -4.84 1.62
CA TYR A 423 -3.57 -3.99 2.37
C TYR A 423 -4.65 -4.85 3.02
N GLY A 424 -4.79 -4.77 4.34
CA GLY A 424 -5.77 -5.58 5.06
C GLY A 424 -5.30 -5.96 6.46
N ASN A 425 -5.99 -6.93 7.07
CA ASN A 425 -5.68 -7.40 8.42
C ASN A 425 -4.42 -8.30 8.39
N PRO A 426 -3.36 -7.97 9.16
CA PRO A 426 -2.12 -8.75 9.18
C PRO A 426 -2.29 -10.18 9.69
N MET A 427 -3.39 -10.47 10.41
CA MET A 427 -3.73 -11.79 10.91
C MET A 427 -4.58 -12.61 9.93
N THR A 428 -4.89 -12.07 8.73
CA THR A 428 -5.73 -12.79 7.76
C THR A 428 -5.03 -14.03 7.24
N VAL A 429 -5.62 -15.20 7.47
CA VAL A 429 -5.15 -16.50 6.95
C VAL A 429 -5.97 -16.87 5.72
N LEU A 430 -5.29 -17.20 4.63
CA LEU A 430 -5.91 -17.73 3.42
C LEU A 430 -5.83 -19.26 3.42
N ARG A 431 -6.96 -19.93 3.18
CA ARG A 431 -7.02 -21.39 2.97
C ARG A 431 -7.83 -21.71 1.73
N LEU A 432 -7.18 -22.36 0.78
CA LEU A 432 -7.77 -22.72 -0.51
C LEU A 432 -8.14 -24.20 -0.55
N THR A 433 -9.37 -24.47 -0.96
CA THR A 433 -9.90 -25.82 -1.11
C THR A 433 -9.71 -26.33 -2.54
N PRO A 434 -9.09 -27.50 -2.76
CA PRO A 434 -9.09 -28.17 -4.06
C PRO A 434 -10.51 -28.56 -4.49
N SER A 435 -10.73 -28.67 -5.81
CA SER A 435 -12.01 -29.14 -6.34
C SER A 435 -12.12 -30.65 -6.18
N GLY A 436 -12.81 -31.11 -5.13
CA GLY A 436 -12.96 -32.55 -4.85
C GLY A 436 -13.67 -32.88 -3.53
N GLY A 437 -13.81 -31.89 -2.64
CA GLY A 437 -14.53 -32.04 -1.37
C GLY A 437 -13.59 -32.31 -0.19
N GLN A 438 -13.91 -31.64 0.91
CA GLN A 438 -13.35 -31.67 2.27
C GLN A 438 -12.25 -32.72 2.56
N THR A 439 -11.06 -32.24 2.94
CA THR A 439 -10.26 -32.97 3.92
C THR A 439 -10.93 -32.73 5.28
N ASP A 440 -11.63 -33.74 5.79
CA ASP A 440 -12.11 -33.78 7.17
C ASP A 440 -10.89 -33.76 8.10
N ASP A 441 -10.50 -32.57 8.60
CA ASP A 441 -9.54 -32.40 9.69
C ASP A 441 -10.12 -31.49 10.79
#